data_AF-A0A2E0KBS3-F1
#
_entry.id   AF-A0A2E0KBS3-F1
#
_cell.length_a   1.000
_cell.length_b   1.000
_cell.length_c   1.000
_cell.angle_alpha   90.00
_cell.angle_beta   90.00
_cell.angle_gamma   90.00
#
_symmetry.space_group_name_H-M   'P 1'
#
loop_
_entity.id
_entity.type
_entity.pdbx_description
1 polymer ?
#
loop_
_entity_poly.entity_id
_entity_poly.type
_entity_poly.pdbx_seq_one_letter_code
_entity_poly.pdbx_strand_id
1 'polypeptide(L)'
;MELTARELRESIIRPTLKYLGRSSDAAENLLTAIVYQQRQRPRGNTSGMLYPIDAALHQKVWNQYLAFEPELASKIRGLASQREFLNSPHSELETNLSYATAIAWAVFLAYPQVRFRSQPEQSGTPAKTVNARQQSNARPDKAAPDNANTSNVSLREERVTSD
;
A
#
# COMPACT_ATOMS: atom_id res chain seq x y z
N MET A 1 -20.71 22.29 -1.59
CA MET A 1 -20.05 23.26 -0.68
C MET A 1 -18.78 22.59 -0.20
N GLU A 2 -17.61 23.17 -0.49
CA GLU A 2 -16.33 22.61 -0.04
C GLU A 2 -15.91 23.34 1.25
N LEU A 3 -15.62 22.60 2.32
CA LEU A 3 -15.19 23.20 3.59
C LEU A 3 -13.86 23.92 3.39
N THR A 4 -13.80 25.18 3.82
CA THR A 4 -12.53 25.91 3.94
C THR A 4 -11.63 25.24 4.98
N ALA A 5 -10.32 25.50 4.93
CA ALA A 5 -9.38 24.95 5.91
C ALA A 5 -9.75 25.34 7.35
N ARG A 6 -10.24 26.58 7.54
CA ARG A 6 -10.69 27.07 8.84
C ARG A 6 -11.95 26.35 9.31
N GLU A 7 -12.98 26.25 8.47
CA GLU A 7 -14.22 25.55 8.83
C GLU A 7 -13.96 24.07 9.12
N LEU A 8 -13.16 23.39 8.31
CA LEU A 8 -12.76 22.01 8.54
C LEU A 8 -12.07 21.85 9.90
N ARG A 9 -11.12 22.75 10.21
CA ARG A 9 -10.39 22.73 11.46
C ARG A 9 -11.32 22.95 12.66
N GLU A 10 -12.20 23.93 12.58
CA GLU A 10 -13.09 24.34 13.68
C GLU A 10 -14.28 23.40 13.88
N SER A 11 -14.85 22.84 12.81
CA SER A 11 -16.08 22.03 12.88
C SER A 11 -15.83 20.52 12.96
N ILE A 12 -14.71 20.03 12.43
CA ILE A 12 -14.42 18.58 12.39
C ILE A 12 -13.17 18.24 13.20
N ILE A 13 -12.02 18.84 12.85
CA ILE A 13 -10.72 18.40 13.40
C ILE A 13 -10.62 18.69 14.89
N ARG A 14 -10.85 19.94 15.30
CA ARG A 14 -10.75 20.35 16.70
C ARG A 14 -11.76 19.61 17.60
N PRO A 15 -13.07 19.53 17.26
CA PRO A 15 -14.02 18.78 18.08
C PRO A 15 -13.65 17.29 18.21
N THR A 16 -13.19 16.66 17.13
CA THR A 16 -12.77 15.26 17.15
C THR A 16 -11.56 15.07 18.07
N LEU A 17 -10.52 15.89 17.93
CA LEU A 17 -9.34 15.80 18.80
C LEU A 17 -9.66 16.09 20.27
N LYS A 18 -10.60 17.02 20.54
CA LYS A 18 -11.10 17.26 21.91
C LYS A 18 -11.79 16.03 22.47
N TYR A 19 -12.67 15.38 21.69
CA TYR A 19 -13.33 14.13 22.08
C TYR A 19 -12.33 13.01 22.41
N LEU A 20 -11.25 12.90 21.62
CA LEU A 20 -10.18 11.93 21.89
C LEU A 20 -9.31 12.30 23.10
N GLY A 21 -9.40 13.52 23.63
CA GLY A 21 -8.52 14.04 24.69
C GLY A 21 -7.11 14.35 24.20
N ARG A 22 -6.94 14.66 22.90
CA ARG A 22 -5.65 14.85 22.21
C ARG A 22 -5.54 16.21 21.49
N SER A 23 -6.40 17.17 21.84
CA SER A 23 -6.42 18.49 21.22
C SER A 23 -5.14 19.26 21.50
N SER A 24 -4.46 19.68 20.43
CA SER A 24 -3.34 20.62 20.47
C SER A 24 -3.27 21.36 19.14
N ASP A 25 -2.70 22.56 19.11
CA ASP A 25 -2.51 23.31 17.86
C ASP A 25 -1.64 22.54 16.86
N ALA A 26 -0.64 21.81 17.34
CA ALA A 26 0.21 20.97 16.50
C ALA A 26 -0.58 19.84 15.83
N ALA A 27 -1.43 19.13 16.57
CA ALA A 27 -2.26 18.07 16.02
C ALA A 27 -3.30 18.60 15.01
N GLU A 28 -3.94 19.74 15.33
CA GLU A 28 -4.89 20.39 14.42
C GLU A 28 -4.21 20.85 13.12
N ASN A 29 -3.03 21.49 13.22
CA ASN A 29 -2.25 21.95 12.07
C ASN A 29 -1.78 20.77 11.20
N LEU A 30 -1.29 19.69 11.82
CA LEU A 30 -0.86 18.49 11.12
C LEU A 30 -2.00 17.90 10.29
N LEU A 31 -3.15 17.64 10.92
CA LEU A 31 -4.30 17.05 10.23
C LEU A 31 -4.82 17.96 9.12
N THR A 32 -4.85 19.28 9.34
CA THR A 32 -5.22 20.25 8.32
C THR A 32 -4.25 20.21 7.12
N ALA A 33 -2.95 20.11 7.39
CA ALA A 33 -1.92 20.02 6.34
C ALA A 33 -2.05 18.72 5.51
N ILE A 34 -2.36 17.58 6.16
CA ILE A 34 -2.60 16.31 5.45
C ILE A 34 -3.79 16.43 4.50
N VAL A 35 -4.89 17.06 4.93
CA VAL A 35 -6.06 17.28 4.07
C VAL A 35 -5.71 18.18 2.89
N TYR A 36 -5.01 19.29 3.15
CA TYR A 36 -4.59 20.21 2.10
C TYR A 36 -3.71 19.52 1.05
N GLN A 37 -2.78 18.67 1.50
CA GLN A 37 -1.94 17.87 0.61
C GLN A 37 -2.76 16.84 -0.18
N GLN A 38 -3.74 16.20 0.45
CA GLN A 38 -4.60 15.21 -0.20
C GLN A 38 -5.43 15.83 -1.34
N ARG A 39 -5.94 17.04 -1.15
CA ARG A 39 -6.70 17.76 -2.20
C ARG A 39 -5.87 18.10 -3.44
N GLN A 40 -4.54 18.20 -3.29
CA GLN A 40 -3.63 18.47 -4.41
C GLN A 40 -3.16 17.21 -5.14
N ARG A 41 -3.44 16.02 -4.60
CA ARG A 41 -2.99 14.79 -5.22
C ARG A 41 -3.80 14.45 -6.47
N PRO A 42 -3.15 13.86 -7.50
CA PRO A 42 -3.86 13.29 -8.64
C PRO A 42 -4.89 12.25 -8.20
N ARG A 43 -5.85 11.96 -9.08
CA ARG A 43 -6.85 10.93 -8.78
C ARG A 43 -6.18 9.57 -8.53
N GLY A 44 -6.65 8.85 -7.51
CA GLY A 44 -6.15 7.56 -7.04
C GLY A 44 -7.15 6.88 -6.09
N ASN A 45 -6.74 5.80 -5.44
CA ASN A 45 -7.65 4.97 -4.64
C ASN A 45 -8.33 5.67 -3.46
N THR A 46 -7.79 6.79 -2.98
CA THR A 46 -8.38 7.60 -1.90
C THR A 46 -8.94 8.94 -2.41
N SER A 47 -9.23 9.02 -3.71
CA SER A 47 -9.85 10.22 -4.29
C SER A 47 -11.22 10.49 -3.70
N GLY A 48 -11.47 11.75 -3.34
CA GLY A 48 -12.71 12.16 -2.68
C GLY A 48 -12.71 11.94 -1.17
N MET A 49 -11.77 11.18 -0.62
CA MET A 49 -11.62 11.00 0.83
C MET A 49 -10.92 12.21 1.46
N LEU A 50 -11.29 12.50 2.71
CA LEU A 50 -10.68 13.60 3.47
C LEU A 50 -9.19 13.35 3.74
N TYR A 51 -8.85 12.10 4.08
CA TYR A 51 -7.49 11.66 4.36
C TYR A 51 -7.08 10.53 3.41
N PRO A 52 -5.78 10.43 3.05
CA PRO A 52 -5.26 9.36 2.20
C PRO A 52 -5.08 8.05 2.96
N ILE A 53 -6.19 7.46 3.39
CA ILE A 53 -6.22 6.22 4.17
C ILE A 53 -7.02 5.20 3.38
N ASP A 54 -6.33 4.23 2.79
CA ASP A 54 -6.98 3.13 2.10
C ASP A 54 -7.42 2.03 3.08
N ALA A 55 -8.15 1.03 2.56
CA ALA A 55 -8.63 -0.08 3.36
C ALA A 55 -7.49 -0.84 4.05
N ALA A 56 -6.35 -1.01 3.39
CA ALA A 56 -5.21 -1.74 3.94
C ALA A 56 -4.61 -0.99 5.15
N LEU A 57 -4.38 0.32 5.04
CA LEU A 57 -3.88 1.13 6.15
C LEU A 57 -4.90 1.20 7.30
N HIS A 58 -6.19 1.26 6.98
CA HIS A 58 -7.26 1.21 7.97
C HIS A 58 -7.24 -0.10 8.79
N GLN A 59 -7.18 -1.26 8.13
CA GLN A 59 -7.07 -2.55 8.83
C GLN A 59 -5.79 -2.62 9.64
N LYS A 60 -4.68 -2.14 9.07
CA LYS A 60 -3.37 -2.18 9.71
C LYS A 60 -3.36 -1.39 11.03
N VAL A 61 -3.87 -0.16 11.04
CA VAL A 61 -3.91 0.65 12.28
C VAL A 61 -4.83 0.04 13.34
N TRP A 62 -5.95 -0.57 12.93
CA TRP A 62 -6.82 -1.30 13.87
C TRP A 62 -6.09 -2.49 14.49
N ASN A 63 -5.52 -3.36 13.66
CA ASN A 63 -4.93 -4.62 14.11
C ASN A 63 -3.61 -4.43 14.87
N GLN A 64 -2.82 -3.43 14.50
CA GLN A 64 -1.44 -3.28 15.00
C GLN A 64 -1.26 -2.17 16.04
N TYR A 65 -2.19 -1.23 16.13
CA TYR A 65 -2.11 -0.13 17.09
C TYR A 65 -3.32 -0.08 18.01
N LEU A 66 -4.54 0.06 17.46
CA LEU A 66 -5.75 0.22 18.28
C LEU A 66 -6.08 -1.04 19.09
N ALA A 67 -5.74 -2.23 18.60
CA ALA A 67 -5.86 -3.48 19.36
C ALA A 67 -5.10 -3.46 20.71
N PHE A 68 -4.08 -2.61 20.84
CA PHE A 68 -3.27 -2.47 22.06
C PHE A 68 -3.58 -1.18 22.85
N GLU A 69 -4.50 -0.35 22.36
CA GLU A 69 -4.91 0.93 22.97
C GLU A 69 -6.45 0.93 23.18
N PRO A 70 -6.98 0.12 24.12
CA PRO A 70 -8.41 -0.20 24.20
C PRO A 70 -9.29 1.04 24.45
N GLU A 71 -8.83 1.98 25.27
CA GLU A 71 -9.56 3.24 25.53
C GLU A 71 -9.68 4.09 24.27
N LEU A 72 -8.60 4.19 23.48
CA LEU A 72 -8.62 4.94 22.23
C LEU A 72 -9.47 4.21 21.18
N ALA A 73 -9.32 2.89 21.07
CA ALA A 73 -10.11 2.06 20.17
C ALA A 73 -11.60 2.19 20.45
N SER A 74 -12.01 2.16 21.73
CA SER A 74 -13.39 2.35 22.16
C SER A 74 -13.94 3.71 21.74
N LYS A 75 -13.22 4.80 22.01
CA LYS A 75 -13.60 6.15 21.58
C LYS A 75 -13.75 6.25 20.05
N ILE A 76 -12.76 5.74 19.30
CA ILE A 76 -12.79 5.78 17.83
C ILE A 76 -13.96 4.93 17.29
N ARG A 77 -14.20 3.73 17.84
CA ARG A 77 -15.33 2.89 17.46
C ARG A 77 -16.68 3.56 17.75
N GLY A 78 -16.75 4.33 18.83
CA GLY A 78 -17.94 5.09 19.21
C GLY A 78 -18.28 6.25 18.26
N LEU A 79 -17.31 6.72 17.47
CA LEU A 79 -17.56 7.72 16.42
C LEU A 79 -18.15 7.11 15.14
N ALA A 80 -17.89 5.83 14.88
CA ALA A 80 -18.43 5.13 13.72
C ALA A 80 -19.92 4.82 13.89
N SER A 81 -20.61 4.63 12.77
CA SER A 81 -21.97 4.10 12.80
C SER A 81 -22.03 2.74 13.50
N GLN A 82 -23.19 2.43 14.07
CA GLN A 82 -23.36 1.16 14.78
C GLN A 82 -23.49 0.00 13.80
N ARG A 83 -24.33 0.15 12.77
CA ARG A 83 -24.70 -0.91 11.82
C ARG A 83 -23.76 -1.00 10.62
N GLU A 84 -23.52 0.12 9.94
CA GLU A 84 -22.78 0.11 8.67
C GLU A 84 -21.31 -0.26 8.90
N PHE A 85 -20.73 0.19 10.01
CA PHE A 85 -19.36 -0.18 10.38
C PHE A 85 -19.12 -1.70 10.43
N LEU A 86 -20.11 -2.48 10.86
CA LEU A 86 -19.97 -3.94 10.97
C LEU A 86 -20.00 -4.64 9.61
N ASN A 87 -20.66 -4.04 8.62
CA ASN A 87 -20.78 -4.58 7.26
C ASN A 87 -19.64 -4.07 6.35
N SER A 88 -19.34 -2.78 6.44
CA SER A 88 -18.40 -2.06 5.59
C SER A 88 -17.61 -1.01 6.39
N PRO A 89 -16.65 -1.42 7.23
CA PRO A 89 -15.93 -0.49 8.13
C PRO A 89 -15.13 0.56 7.37
N HIS A 90 -14.69 0.26 6.14
CA HIS A 90 -13.90 1.18 5.32
C HIS A 90 -14.74 2.36 4.78
N SER A 91 -16.05 2.17 4.58
CA SER A 91 -16.94 3.22 4.08
C SER A 91 -17.02 4.44 5.00
N GLU A 92 -16.68 4.27 6.28
CA GLU A 92 -16.70 5.34 7.29
C GLU A 92 -15.59 6.36 7.07
N LEU A 93 -14.51 5.95 6.40
CA LEU A 93 -13.43 6.87 6.03
C LEU A 93 -13.88 7.90 4.97
N GLU A 94 -14.91 7.57 4.20
CA GLU A 94 -15.51 8.43 3.18
C GLU A 94 -16.71 9.22 3.73
N THR A 95 -17.56 8.55 4.49
CA THR A 95 -18.89 9.06 4.86
C THR A 95 -18.91 9.77 6.22
N ASN A 96 -17.91 9.56 7.07
CA ASN A 96 -17.87 10.06 8.43
C ASN A 96 -16.56 10.82 8.70
N LEU A 97 -16.59 12.14 8.52
CA LEU A 97 -15.39 12.98 8.62
C LEU A 97 -14.75 12.95 10.01
N SER A 98 -15.55 12.83 11.08
CA SER A 98 -15.04 12.72 12.45
C SER A 98 -14.32 11.38 12.65
N TYR A 99 -14.90 10.28 12.17
CA TYR A 99 -14.24 8.97 12.20
C TYR A 99 -12.95 8.95 11.36
N ALA A 100 -13.00 9.47 10.13
CA ALA A 100 -11.85 9.58 9.26
C ALA A 100 -10.71 10.40 9.90
N THR A 101 -11.06 11.50 10.57
CA THR A 101 -10.11 12.33 11.34
C THR A 101 -9.50 11.56 12.50
N ALA A 102 -10.30 10.80 13.24
CA ALA A 102 -9.83 10.01 14.36
C ALA A 102 -8.87 8.89 13.93
N ILE A 103 -9.17 8.22 12.80
CA ILE A 103 -8.27 7.22 12.20
C ILE A 103 -6.99 7.88 11.67
N ALA A 104 -7.07 9.05 11.04
CA ALA A 104 -5.87 9.79 10.60
C ALA A 104 -4.94 10.12 11.77
N TRP A 105 -5.51 10.52 12.90
CA TRP A 105 -4.74 10.73 14.12
C TRP A 105 -4.10 9.45 14.65
N ALA A 106 -4.84 8.33 14.69
CA ALA A 106 -4.31 7.03 15.10
C ALA A 106 -3.17 6.55 14.17
N VAL A 107 -3.28 6.76 12.85
CA VAL A 107 -2.23 6.45 11.89
C VAL A 107 -0.96 7.24 12.17
N PHE A 108 -1.08 8.53 12.48
CA PHE A 108 0.07 9.36 12.84
C PHE A 108 0.77 8.87 14.12
N LEU A 109 0.01 8.48 15.14
CA LEU A 109 0.55 7.92 16.38
C LEU A 109 1.25 6.59 16.15
N ALA A 110 0.62 5.69 15.39
CA ALA A 110 1.15 4.36 15.08
C ALA A 110 2.40 4.42 14.19
N TYR A 111 2.40 5.32 13.21
CA TYR A 111 3.41 5.39 12.17
C TYR A 111 3.84 6.84 11.88
N PRO A 112 4.62 7.48 12.78
CA PRO A 112 5.07 8.86 12.59
C PRO A 112 5.89 9.07 11.30
N GLN A 113 6.46 7.98 10.77
CA GLN A 113 7.27 7.97 9.55
C GLN A 113 6.45 7.80 8.26
N VAL A 114 5.12 7.63 8.34
CA VAL A 114 4.27 7.59 7.14
C VAL A 114 4.35 8.95 6.47
N ARG A 115 5.19 9.01 5.44
CA ARG A 115 5.20 10.12 4.51
C ARG A 115 4.03 9.91 3.59
N PHE A 116 3.05 10.80 3.65
CA PHE A 116 2.08 10.98 2.58
C PHE A 116 2.88 11.45 1.35
N ARG A 117 3.47 10.52 0.61
CA ARG A 117 4.33 10.80 -0.53
C ARG A 117 3.52 11.45 -1.64
N SER A 118 3.85 12.67 -2.04
CA SER A 118 3.43 13.21 -3.34
C SER A 118 4.18 12.39 -4.39
N GLN A 119 3.48 11.65 -5.25
CA GLN A 119 4.17 11.02 -6.38
C GLN A 119 4.66 12.14 -7.31
N PRO A 120 5.92 12.12 -7.78
CA PRO A 120 6.29 12.85 -8.98
C PRO A 120 5.69 12.14 -10.20
N GLU A 121 5.30 12.92 -11.20
CA GLU A 121 4.75 12.46 -12.47
C GLU A 121 5.54 11.29 -13.09
N GLN A 122 4.81 10.36 -13.69
CA GLN A 122 5.38 9.33 -14.55
C GLN A 122 5.95 10.00 -15.81
N SER A 123 7.27 10.21 -15.86
CA SER A 123 8.00 10.45 -17.10
C SER A 123 8.36 9.10 -17.72
N GLY A 124 7.69 8.77 -18.83
CA GLY A 124 8.03 7.62 -19.63
C GLY A 124 9.39 7.81 -20.29
N THR A 125 10.31 6.87 -20.09
CA THR A 125 11.37 6.54 -21.05
C THR A 125 11.72 5.05 -20.87
N PRO A 126 11.62 4.20 -21.90
CA PRO A 126 11.96 2.78 -21.76
C PRO A 126 13.49 2.63 -21.86
N ALA A 127 14.12 2.26 -20.74
CA ALA A 127 15.50 1.81 -20.76
C ALA A 127 15.56 0.42 -21.43
N LYS A 128 16.18 0.36 -22.62
CA LYS A 128 16.61 -0.88 -23.26
C LYS A 128 17.59 -1.61 -22.34
N THR A 129 17.18 -2.75 -21.79
CA THR A 129 18.11 -3.71 -21.19
C THR A 129 18.57 -4.67 -22.29
N VAL A 130 19.78 -4.44 -22.80
CA VAL A 130 20.54 -5.46 -23.54
C VAL A 130 21.45 -6.15 -22.53
N ASN A 131 21.24 -7.45 -22.31
CA ASN A 131 22.21 -8.29 -21.59
C ASN A 131 22.16 -9.71 -22.16
N ALA A 132 23.09 -10.01 -23.07
CA ALA A 132 23.50 -11.37 -23.38
C ALA A 132 25.01 -11.46 -23.09
N ARG A 133 25.35 -12.01 -21.93
CA ARG A 133 26.73 -12.33 -21.52
C ARG A 133 27.23 -13.51 -22.35
N GLN A 134 28.24 -13.26 -23.17
CA GLN A 134 29.16 -14.29 -23.67
C GLN A 134 30.15 -14.64 -22.56
N GLN A 135 30.20 -15.93 -22.17
CA GLN A 135 31.36 -16.51 -21.51
C GLN A 135 32.06 -17.42 -22.52
N SER A 136 33.15 -16.92 -23.06
CA SER A 136 34.18 -17.67 -23.74
C SER A 136 35.19 -18.15 -22.70
N ASN A 137 35.40 -19.47 -22.60
CA ASN A 137 36.65 -20.00 -22.06
C ASN A 137 36.91 -21.38 -22.67
N ALA A 138 37.71 -21.40 -23.73
CA ALA A 138 38.34 -22.60 -24.26
C ALA A 138 39.77 -22.24 -24.68
N ARG A 139 40.74 -22.97 -24.12
CA ARG A 139 42.11 -23.08 -24.62
C ARG A 139 42.52 -24.56 -24.52
N PRO A 140 43.50 -24.99 -25.33
CA PRO A 140 43.30 -26.08 -26.27
C PRO A 140 44.17 -27.30 -25.91
N ASP A 141 43.93 -28.44 -26.57
CA ASP A 141 45.05 -29.20 -27.13
C ASP A 141 44.64 -30.30 -28.12
N LYS A 142 45.43 -30.33 -29.20
CA LYS A 142 45.84 -31.43 -30.10
C LYS A 142 44.80 -32.22 -30.91
N ALA A 143 44.92 -32.03 -32.23
CA ALA A 143 44.50 -32.97 -33.26
C ALA A 143 45.66 -33.90 -33.68
N ALA A 144 45.36 -35.16 -33.93
CA ALA A 144 45.93 -35.98 -35.00
C ALA A 144 45.00 -37.19 -35.29
N PRO A 145 45.00 -37.75 -36.51
CA PRO A 145 43.83 -38.40 -37.11
C PRO A 145 43.97 -39.91 -37.38
N ASP A 146 42.90 -40.45 -37.98
CA ASP A 146 42.77 -41.70 -38.75
C ASP A 146 42.76 -43.04 -38.02
N ASN A 147 41.65 -43.77 -38.15
CA ASN A 147 41.56 -45.06 -38.87
C ASN A 147 40.20 -45.73 -38.61
N ALA A 148 39.65 -46.28 -39.70
CA ALA A 148 38.55 -47.21 -39.90
C ALA A 148 38.03 -48.02 -38.69
N ASN A 149 36.74 -48.37 -38.70
CA ASN A 149 36.26 -49.59 -39.37
C ASN A 149 34.84 -49.99 -38.88
N THR A 150 34.01 -50.38 -39.84
CA THR A 150 32.92 -51.39 -39.79
C THR A 150 31.90 -51.45 -38.64
N SER A 151 30.65 -51.21 -39.05
CA SER A 151 29.54 -52.17 -39.05
C SER A 151 28.90 -52.66 -37.74
N ASN A 152 27.56 -52.61 -37.80
CA ASN A 152 26.57 -53.62 -37.42
C ASN A 152 25.74 -53.45 -36.13
N VAL A 153 24.45 -53.17 -36.39
CA VAL A 153 23.27 -54.03 -36.10
C VAL A 153 22.55 -53.92 -34.75
N SER A 154 21.23 -53.68 -34.88
CA SER A 154 20.11 -54.11 -34.01
C SER A 154 19.98 -53.49 -32.61
N LEU A 155 18.81 -53.16 -32.07
CA LEU A 155 17.44 -53.66 -32.26
C LEU A 155 16.39 -52.56 -32.02
N ARG A 156 15.31 -52.63 -32.79
CA ARG A 156 13.95 -52.17 -32.42
C ARG A 156 13.44 -53.00 -31.23
N GLU A 157 12.60 -52.42 -30.38
CA GLU A 157 11.19 -52.83 -30.30
C GLU A 157 10.38 -51.92 -29.37
N GLU A 158 9.21 -51.54 -29.90
CA GLU A 158 8.05 -50.99 -29.21
C GLU A 158 7.38 -52.06 -28.33
N ARG A 159 6.67 -51.62 -27.29
CA ARG A 159 5.40 -52.18 -26.77
C ARG A 159 4.89 -51.22 -25.70
N VAL A 160 3.82 -50.48 -25.93
CA VAL A 160 2.38 -50.87 -25.83
C VAL A 160 1.96 -51.19 -24.39
N THR A 161 0.95 -50.43 -23.99
CA THR A 161 0.11 -50.36 -22.79
C THR A 161 -0.49 -51.69 -22.33
N SER A 162 -0.72 -51.81 -21.01
CA SER A 162 -2.03 -52.18 -20.40
C SER A 162 -1.88 -52.30 -18.87
N ASP A 163 -2.62 -51.49 -18.11
CA ASP A 163 -3.73 -51.91 -17.22
C ASP A 163 -4.49 -50.67 -16.71
#